data_AF-A0A9P0JKV6-F1
#
_entry.id   AF-A0A9P0JKV6-F1
#
_cell.length_a   1.000
_cell.length_b   1.000
_cell.length_c   1.000
_cell.angle_alpha   90.00
_cell.angle_beta   90.00
_cell.angle_gamma   90.00
#
_symmetry.space_group_name_H-M   'P 1'
#
loop_
_entity.id
_entity.type
_entity.pdbx_description
1 polymer ?
#
loop_
_entity_poly.entity_id
_entity_poly.type
_entity_poly.pdbx_seq_one_letter_code
_entity_poly.pdbx_strand_id
1 'polypeptide(L)' 'MRNGCDLILEVSPEVRKKVMVQEYVYIGWKRCAVTDHLQIVQCYKCSVFGHTDKQCRYASARYPSCSGNHCLK' A
#
# COMPACT_ATOMS: atom_id res chain seq x y z
N MET A 1 19.76 0.32 10.77
CA MET A 1 19.24 0.45 9.39
C MET A 1 19.28 -0.92 8.74
N ARG A 2 18.17 -1.67 8.72
CA ARG A 2 18.12 -2.94 7.98
C ARG A 2 17.97 -2.58 6.51
N ASN A 3 19.04 -2.75 5.74
CA ASN A 3 19.02 -2.64 4.29
C ASN A 3 18.32 -3.91 3.76
N GLY A 4 17.00 -3.97 3.91
CA GLY A 4 16.18 -5.11 3.50
C GLY A 4 15.71 -4.92 2.07
N CYS A 5 16.05 -5.84 1.17
CA CYS A 5 15.38 -5.94 -0.12
C CYS A 5 14.07 -6.70 0.10
N ASP A 6 12.94 -6.01 -0.05
CA ASP A 6 11.63 -6.64 -0.08
C ASP A 6 11.43 -7.35 -1.44
N LEU A 7 11.10 -8.64 -1.40
CA LEU A 7 10.83 -9.43 -2.59
C LEU A 7 9.32 -9.50 -2.81
N ILE A 8 8.84 -8.96 -3.94
CA ILE A 8 7.43 -9.01 -4.33
C ILE A 8 7.26 -10.21 -5.28
N LEU A 9 6.33 -11.11 -4.95
CA LEU A 9 6.03 -12.31 -5.73
C LEU A 9 4.54 -12.37 -6.04
N GLU A 10 4.20 -12.61 -7.30
CA GLU A 10 2.83 -12.96 -7.70
C GLU A 10 2.60 -14.45 -7.46
N VAL A 11 1.52 -14.79 -6.76
CA VAL A 11 1.19 -16.15 -6.36
C VAL A 11 -0.30 -16.42 -6.60
N SER A 12 -0.68 -17.71 -6.67
CA SER A 12 -2.09 -18.08 -6.75
C SER A 12 -2.85 -17.70 -5.47
N PRO A 13 -4.18 -17.47 -5.53
CA PRO A 13 -4.98 -17.08 -4.36
C PRO A 13 -4.91 -18.08 -3.21
N GLU A 14 -4.77 -19.37 -3.52
CA GLU A 14 -4.67 -20.45 -2.54
C GLU A 14 -3.35 -20.38 -1.75
N VAL A 15 -2.24 -20.11 -2.45
CA VAL A 15 -0.92 -19.93 -1.83
C VAL A 15 -0.92 -18.68 -0.95
N ARG A 16 -1.46 -17.56 -1.45
CA ARG A 16 -1.60 -16.32 -0.67
C ARG A 16 -2.34 -16.55 0.65
N LYS A 17 -3.48 -17.24 0.62
CA LYS A 17 -4.25 -17.54 1.84
C LYS A 17 -3.44 -18.34 2.85
N LYS A 18 -2.78 -19.41 2.41
CA LYS A 18 -1.97 -20.27 3.30
C LYS A 18 -0.80 -19.51 3.92
N VAL A 19 -0.09 -18.74 3.11
CA VAL A 19 1.08 -17.97 3.55
C VAL A 19 0.68 -16.83 4.48
N MET A 20 -0.43 -16.13 4.22
CA MET A 20 -0.93 -15.07 5.10
C MET A 20 -1.36 -15.59 6.47
N VAL A 21 -1.98 -16.78 6.55
CA VAL A 21 -2.33 -17.40 7.84
C VAL A 21 -1.09 -17.75 8.65
N GLN A 22 0.00 -18.13 7.97
CA GLN A 22 1.26 -18.49 8.63
C GLN A 22 2.13 -17.27 8.98
N GLU A 23 1.91 -16.10 8.36
CA GLU A 23 2.63 -14.82 8.54
C GLU A 23 4.14 -14.83 8.19
N TYR A 24 4.73 -16.01 7.96
CA TYR A 24 6.13 -16.16 7.57
C TYR A 24 6.34 -17.37 6.68
N VAL A 25 7.40 -17.32 5.88
CA VAL A 25 7.88 -18.43 5.04
C VAL A 25 9.35 -18.66 5.27
N TYR A 26 9.79 -19.90 5.09
CA TYR A 26 11.20 -20.23 5.09
C TYR A 26 11.72 -20.23 3.66
N ILE A 27 12.66 -19.34 3.35
CA ILE A 27 13.37 -19.31 2.08
C ILE A 27 14.81 -19.76 2.36
N GLY A 28 15.13 -20.98 1.96
CA GLY A 28 16.34 -21.67 2.41
C GLY A 28 16.33 -21.85 3.94
N TRP A 29 17.36 -21.34 4.61
CA TRP A 29 17.50 -21.42 6.08
C TRP A 29 17.07 -20.13 6.81
N LYS A 30 16.40 -19.21 6.13
CA LYS A 30 15.96 -17.93 6.71
C LYS A 30 14.45 -17.87 6.85
N ARG A 31 13.99 -17.37 8.00
CA ARG A 31 12.60 -16.99 8.25
C ARG A 31 12.35 -15.60 7.68
N CYS A 32 11.47 -15.51 6.70
CA CYS A 32 11.05 -14.26 6.07
C CYS A 32 9.62 -13.94 6.50
N ALA A 33 9.37 -12.74 7.03
CA ALA A 33 8.02 -12.28 7.29
C ALA A 33 7.29 -12.03 5.97
N VAL A 34 5.99 -12.29 5.92
CA VAL A 34 5.17 -12.05 4.74
C VAL A 34 4.11 -11.01 5.06
N THR A 35 3.99 -10.05 4.17
CA THR A 35 2.99 -8.98 4.21
C THR A 35 2.36 -8.81 2.84
N ASP A 36 1.10 -8.39 2.81
CA ASP A 36 0.41 -8.16 1.56
C ASP A 36 0.95 -6.89 0.89
N HIS A 37 1.27 -6.99 -0.40
CA HIS A 37 1.68 -5.84 -1.18
C HIS A 37 0.46 -5.17 -1.79
N LEU A 38 -0.10 -4.19 -1.08
CA LEU A 38 -1.21 -3.39 -1.57
C LEU A 38 -0.69 -2.14 -2.29
N GLN A 39 -0.84 -2.09 -3.62
CA GLN A 39 -0.55 -0.89 -4.39
C GLN A 39 -1.70 0.12 -4.30
N ILE A 40 -1.88 0.72 -3.12
CA ILE A 40 -2.87 1.78 -2.94
C ILE A 40 -2.23 3.10 -3.35
N VAL A 41 -2.74 3.71 -4.42
CA VAL A 41 -2.33 5.05 -4.83
C VAL A 41 -3.05 6.08 -3.97
N GLN A 42 -2.30 6.91 -3.25
CA GLN A 42 -2.84 8.10 -2.58
C GLN A 42 -2.67 9.32 -3.49
N CYS A 43 -3.75 10.04 -3.72
CA CYS A 43 -3.70 11.27 -4.50
C CYS A 43 -3.04 12.39 -3.70
N TYR A 44 -1.95 12.97 -4.19
CA TYR A 44 -1.26 14.09 -3.53
C TYR A 44 -2.10 15.38 -3.47
N LYS A 45 -3.10 15.52 -4.34
CA LYS A 45 -3.97 16.71 -4.37
C LYS A 45 -5.04 16.66 -3.29
N CYS A 46 -5.76 15.55 -3.17
CA CYS A 46 -6.91 15.46 -2.27
C CYS A 46 -6.70 14.53 -1.08
N SER A 47 -5.56 13.85 -0.99
CA SER A 47 -5.21 12.86 0.05
C SER A 47 -6.11 11.62 0.10
N VAL A 48 -7.01 11.43 -0.89
CA VAL A 48 -7.89 10.26 -1.01
C VAL A 48 -7.19 9.15 -1.80
N PHE A 49 -7.49 7.90 -1.44
CA PHE A 49 -6.97 6.71 -2.11
C PHE A 49 -7.73 6.37 -3.41
N GLY A 50 -7.07 5.68 -4.34
CA GLY A 50 -7.68 5.09 -5.54
C GLY A 50 -7.56 5.92 -6.81
N HIS A 51 -6.86 7.05 -6.79
CA HIS A 51 -6.54 7.81 -8.00
C HIS A 51 -5.24 8.61 -7.85
N THR A 52 -4.65 9.01 -8.98
CA THR A 52 -3.50 9.94 -9.04
C THR A 52 -3.96 11.39 -9.13
N ASP A 53 -3.07 12.35 -8.92
CA ASP A 53 -3.36 13.79 -9.05
C ASP A 53 -3.94 14.15 -10.43
N LYS A 54 -3.46 13.49 -11.49
CA LYS A 54 -3.92 13.69 -12.88
C LYS A 54 -5.38 13.30 -13.10
N GLN A 55 -5.88 12.35 -12.30
CA GLN A 55 -7.25 11.84 -12.37
C GLN A 55 -8.13 12.46 -11.27
N CYS A 56 -7.62 13.44 -10.54
CA CYS A 56 -8.31 14.04 -9.42
C CYS A 56 -9.45 14.96 -9.90
N ARG A 57 -10.68 14.65 -9.48
CA ARG A 57 -11.88 15.45 -9.78
C ARG A 57 -12.02 16.70 -8.90
N TYR A 58 -11.18 16.84 -7.88
CA TYR A 58 -11.24 18.00 -6.99
C TYR A 58 -10.47 19.18 -7.59
N ALA A 59 -11.09 20.36 -7.60
CA ALA A 59 -10.49 21.57 -8.14
C ALA A 59 -9.29 22.05 -7.30
N SER A 60 -9.39 21.98 -5.97
CA SER A 60 -8.38 22.45 -5.01
C SER A 60 -7.73 21.32 -4.20
N ALA A 61 -6.56 21.60 -3.64
CA ALA A 61 -5.88 20.70 -2.72
C ALA A 61 -6.63 20.61 -1.38
N ARG A 62 -6.74 19.40 -0.83
CA ARG A 62 -7.44 19.14 0.45
C ARG A 62 -6.47 18.74 1.53
N TYR A 63 -6.76 19.20 2.75
CA TYR A 63 -5.97 18.86 3.92
C TYR A 63 -6.09 17.37 4.29
N PRO A 64 -4.98 16.62 4.49
CA PRO A 64 -5.01 15.17 4.73
C PRO A 64 -5.79 14.75 5.98
N SER A 65 -5.91 15.62 7.00
CA SER A 65 -6.50 15.25 8.29
C SER A 65 -7.95 15.71 8.49
N CYS A 66 -8.54 16.38 7.50
CA CYS A 66 -9.94 16.80 7.58
C CYS A 66 -10.74 16.08 6.49
N SER A 67 -11.68 15.24 6.90
CA SER A 67 -12.68 14.60 6.02
C SER A 67 -13.66 15.61 5.35
N GLY A 68 -13.36 16.92 5.39
CA GLY A 68 -14.18 18.01 4.87
C GLY A 68 -13.53 18.77 3.71
N ASN A 69 -14.32 19.60 3.03
CA ASN A 69 -13.90 20.41 1.87
C ASN A 69 -13.10 21.66 2.30
N HIS A 70 -12.05 21.50 3.10
CA HIS A 70 -11.19 22.61 3.49
C HIS A 70 -10.02 22.71 2.50
N CYS A 71 -9.92 23.83 1.79
CA CYS A 71 -8.78 24.14 0.95
C CYS A 71 -7.55 24.40 1.83
N LEU A 72 -6.41 23.80 1.47
CA LEU A 72 -5.11 24.30 1.93
C LEU A 72 -4.97 25.74 1.42
N LYS A 73 -4.90 26.70 2.36
CA LYS A 73 -4.62 28.10 2.09
C LYS A 73 -3.11 28.31 2.01
#